data_AF-A0A947BXP6-F1
#
_entry.id   AF-A0A947BXP6-F1
#
_cell.length_a   1.000
_cell.length_b   1.000
_cell.length_c   1.000
_cell.angle_alpha   90.00
_cell.angle_beta   90.00
_cell.angle_gamma   90.00
#
_symmetry.space_group_name_H-M   'P 1'
#
loop_
_entity.id
_entity.type
_entity.pdbx_description
1 polymer ?
#
loop_
_entity_poly.entity_id
_entity_poly.type
_entity_poly.pdbx_seq_one_letter_code
_entity_poly.pdbx_strand_id
1 'polypeptide(L)'
;MRHAVRYWSRALIVPFVSMTLVVYPFPTFAATSFSLSEIAKFGGASRQLPAFALDPKDVTPLGARDTAWRLAYDYPADRYDRDALIDSLDYDSERAFEFMRDAIRFDPYRGVLRGSDGALGAQAGNAIDRALLLKDVLDDMGFESRLVYGTLPDDAARRLLTASVAKPAAGATKPLSGARLDIARAAATAYDWLVDAVADDSIGKSVAGAKIADVKDHAWVQVREGSKWVDMDPSFPDAEIGASFTKPESYATEPVVEDQYSIDITVVAESLQGGELQEDVVLEYQADTVKAEQASIFLHFRPYGAGQGRALAEALGPGAQWVPVIRVDEETTKGKRIPGIVTTPEQMTEGKKFFYGTESRVTAALYVDVRVTRPDGEVNEERRVLFDRVPSGSRDNADIDADDLLGLRMHDGKPIAYQEVHQVLVSNGGINPRTAWADAGFAAWAPERLKELNDDEMTTEQSLWALGRLQAIYPVISEGFAIPALNDLPGTRFFVGAPRVFIMTLTMLEKDEDIVSEQSIDLLLDDVQFVSVDGSATEIAQRKRWYG
;
A
#
# COMPACT_ATOMS: atom_id res chain seq x y z
N MET A 1 -7.02 -20.72 16.58
CA MET A 1 -7.29 -20.32 17.99
C MET A 1 -6.12 -20.51 18.97
N ARG A 2 -5.17 -21.46 18.77
CA ARG A 2 -4.01 -21.63 19.68
C ARG A 2 -2.76 -20.81 19.33
N HIS A 3 -2.66 -20.23 18.13
CA HIS A 3 -1.51 -19.40 17.73
C HIS A 3 -1.61 -17.92 18.15
N ALA A 4 -2.82 -17.38 18.36
CA ALA A 4 -3.02 -15.97 18.73
C ALA A 4 -2.70 -15.63 20.21
N VAL A 5 -2.51 -16.63 21.07
CA VAL A 5 -2.38 -16.43 22.53
C VAL A 5 -0.91 -16.34 23.00
N ARG A 6 0.06 -16.75 22.18
CA ARG A 6 1.47 -16.81 22.63
C ARG A 6 2.21 -15.47 22.64
N TYR A 7 1.71 -14.43 21.96
CA TYR A 7 2.38 -13.12 21.90
C TYR A 7 2.13 -12.20 23.11
N TRP A 8 1.16 -12.50 23.97
CA TRP A 8 0.68 -11.54 25.00
C TRP A 8 1.24 -11.72 26.42
N SER A 9 2.28 -12.54 26.64
CA SER A 9 2.71 -12.90 28.01
C SER A 9 3.92 -12.13 28.58
N ARG A 10 4.45 -11.09 27.91
CA ARG A 10 5.62 -10.35 28.42
C ARG A 10 5.60 -8.84 28.13
N ALA A 11 4.70 -8.11 28.79
CA ALA A 11 4.87 -6.67 28.96
C ALA A 11 4.20 -6.24 30.26
N LEU A 12 5.01 -5.94 31.29
CA LEU A 12 4.54 -5.12 32.40
C LEU A 12 5.70 -4.37 33.06
N ILE A 13 5.43 -3.09 33.28
CA ILE A 13 6.16 -2.07 34.06
C ILE A 13 7.08 -1.14 33.24
N VAL A 14 6.50 -0.03 32.73
CA VAL A 14 7.16 1.28 32.56
C VAL A 14 6.12 2.40 32.81
N PRO A 15 6.44 3.52 33.50
CA PRO A 15 5.44 4.44 34.04
C PRO A 15 4.96 5.53 33.08
N PHE A 16 3.71 5.93 33.33
CA PHE A 16 2.84 6.92 32.70
C PHE A 16 3.47 8.24 32.20
N VAL A 17 3.14 8.57 30.95
CA VAL A 17 2.79 9.94 30.51
C VAL A 17 1.54 9.80 29.63
N SER A 18 0.39 10.22 30.15
CA SER A 18 -0.91 10.12 29.47
C SER A 18 -1.05 11.23 28.42
N MET A 19 -1.16 10.85 27.15
CA MET A 19 -1.68 11.71 26.10
C MET A 19 -3.05 11.14 25.73
N THR A 20 -4.11 11.77 26.22
CA THR A 20 -5.49 11.37 25.93
C THR A 20 -5.82 11.80 24.51
N LEU A 21 -5.70 10.87 23.57
CA LEU A 21 -6.30 10.99 22.25
C LEU A 21 -7.71 10.41 22.37
N VAL A 22 -8.72 11.26 22.55
CA VAL A 22 -10.11 10.81 22.59
C VAL A 22 -10.52 10.41 21.17
N VAL A 23 -10.31 9.15 20.82
CA VAL A 23 -10.80 8.57 19.58
C VAL A 23 -12.24 8.14 19.83
N TYR A 24 -13.19 9.02 19.52
CA TYR A 24 -14.61 8.67 19.50
C TYR A 24 -14.85 7.51 18.51
N PRO A 25 -15.82 6.62 18.80
CA PRO A 25 -15.94 5.34 18.11
C PRO A 25 -16.24 5.59 16.63
N PHE A 26 -15.34 5.10 15.79
CA PHE A 26 -15.47 4.68 14.39
C PHE A 26 -16.57 5.39 13.58
N PRO A 27 -16.22 6.03 12.45
CA PRO A 27 -17.21 6.10 11.39
C PRO A 27 -17.60 4.64 11.10
N THR A 28 -18.89 4.34 11.23
CA THR A 28 -19.47 3.19 10.54
C THR A 28 -18.94 3.19 9.11
N PHE A 29 -18.83 2.02 8.47
CA PHE A 29 -18.60 1.92 7.02
C PHE A 29 -19.75 2.63 6.29
N ALA A 30 -19.81 3.96 6.35
CA ALA A 30 -20.59 4.80 5.50
C ALA A 30 -19.93 4.59 4.15
N ALA A 31 -20.76 4.15 3.20
CA ALA A 31 -20.39 4.10 1.81
C ALA A 31 -19.54 5.34 1.49
N THR A 32 -18.28 5.12 1.10
CA THR A 32 -17.43 6.18 0.57
C THR A 32 -18.19 6.80 -0.60
N SER A 33 -18.84 7.93 -0.35
CA SER A 33 -19.36 8.76 -1.42
C SER A 33 -18.15 9.44 -2.02
N PHE A 34 -17.76 9.04 -3.22
CA PHE A 34 -16.80 9.79 -4.02
C PHE A 34 -17.42 11.15 -4.32
N SER A 35 -16.98 12.21 -3.62
CA SER A 35 -17.36 13.57 -3.97
C SER A 35 -16.46 14.05 -5.11
N LEU A 36 -16.97 14.00 -6.34
CA LEU A 36 -16.36 14.61 -7.53
C LEU A 36 -16.44 16.16 -7.53
N SER A 37 -16.53 16.79 -6.35
CA SER A 37 -16.82 18.23 -6.22
C SER A 37 -15.73 19.14 -6.80
N GLU A 38 -14.53 18.63 -7.08
CA GLU A 38 -13.48 19.41 -7.75
C GLU A 38 -13.58 19.39 -9.29
N ILE A 39 -14.27 18.41 -9.89
CA ILE A 39 -14.54 18.39 -11.35
C ILE A 39 -15.61 19.42 -11.74
N ALA A 40 -16.44 19.87 -10.80
CA ALA A 40 -17.47 20.88 -11.04
C ALA A 40 -16.93 22.26 -11.47
N LYS A 41 -15.61 22.49 -11.38
CA LYS A 41 -14.95 23.67 -11.97
C LYS A 41 -14.84 23.61 -13.50
N PHE A 42 -15.04 22.43 -14.11
CA PHE A 42 -15.12 22.23 -15.56
C PHE A 42 -16.57 22.14 -16.04
N GLY A 43 -17.31 23.26 -15.98
CA GLY A 43 -18.36 23.66 -16.95
C GLY A 43 -19.44 22.68 -17.42
N GLY A 44 -19.71 21.56 -16.75
CA GLY A 44 -20.72 20.57 -17.16
C GLY A 44 -21.82 20.40 -16.11
N ALA A 45 -23.08 20.35 -16.53
CA ALA A 45 -24.25 20.25 -15.65
C ALA A 45 -24.13 19.11 -14.63
N SER A 46 -24.25 19.44 -13.34
CA SER A 46 -24.26 18.49 -12.23
C SER A 46 -25.41 17.48 -12.39
N ARG A 47 -25.08 16.23 -12.75
CA ARG A 47 -26.00 15.09 -12.62
C ARG A 47 -25.48 14.15 -11.54
N GLN A 48 -26.28 14.01 -10.49
CA GLN A 48 -26.03 13.10 -9.37
C GLN A 48 -25.87 11.67 -9.87
N LEU A 49 -24.76 11.01 -9.50
CA LEU A 49 -24.67 9.55 -9.50
C LEU A 49 -25.80 8.99 -8.62
N PRO A 50 -26.36 7.80 -8.93
CA PRO A 50 -27.22 7.12 -7.96
C PRO A 50 -26.43 6.90 -6.68
N ALA A 51 -26.90 7.49 -5.58
CA ALA A 51 -26.29 7.27 -4.28
C ALA A 51 -26.32 5.77 -3.96
N PHE A 52 -25.15 5.13 -3.88
CA PHE A 52 -25.03 3.86 -3.18
C PHE A 52 -25.05 4.15 -1.68
N ALA A 53 -26.22 4.54 -1.18
CA ALA A 53 -26.44 4.68 0.24
C ALA A 53 -26.79 3.29 0.80
N LEU A 54 -25.78 2.55 1.25
CA LEU A 54 -26.02 1.78 2.47
C LEU A 54 -26.32 2.84 3.53
N ASP A 55 -27.51 2.83 4.13
CA ASP A 55 -27.78 3.71 5.25
C ASP A 55 -26.69 3.42 6.30
N PRO A 56 -25.82 4.38 6.66
CA PRO A 56 -24.75 4.16 7.63
C PRO A 56 -25.26 3.61 8.97
N LYS A 57 -26.57 3.77 9.25
CA LYS A 57 -27.25 3.22 10.43
C LYS A 57 -27.50 1.72 10.36
N ASP A 58 -27.51 1.12 9.17
CA ASP A 58 -27.74 -0.31 8.96
C ASP A 58 -26.44 -1.14 9.04
N VAL A 59 -25.27 -0.48 9.04
CA VAL A 59 -23.97 -1.14 9.18
C VAL A 59 -23.49 -1.06 10.62
N THR A 60 -23.84 -2.07 11.43
CA THR A 60 -23.32 -2.21 12.79
C THR A 60 -21.89 -2.75 12.78
N PRO A 61 -21.04 -2.45 13.79
CA PRO A 61 -19.71 -3.07 13.90
C PRO A 61 -19.77 -4.60 13.92
N LEU A 62 -20.80 -5.18 14.56
CA LEU A 62 -21.08 -6.61 14.51
C LEU A 62 -21.39 -7.11 13.08
N GLY A 63 -22.17 -6.36 12.30
CA GLY A 63 -22.45 -6.68 10.89
C GLY A 63 -21.21 -6.57 9.99
N ALA A 64 -20.34 -5.59 10.24
CA ALA A 64 -19.06 -5.42 9.55
C ALA A 64 -18.10 -6.57 9.89
N ARG A 65 -17.99 -6.94 11.18
CA ARG A 65 -17.25 -8.13 11.63
C ARG A 65 -17.75 -9.38 10.94
N ASP A 66 -19.04 -9.70 11.07
CA ASP A 66 -19.59 -10.96 10.54
C ASP A 66 -19.43 -11.03 9.01
N THR A 67 -19.55 -9.88 8.32
CA THR A 67 -19.25 -9.78 6.89
C THR A 67 -17.78 -10.09 6.61
N ALA A 68 -16.83 -9.42 7.26
CA ALA A 68 -15.40 -9.61 7.03
C ALA A 68 -14.96 -11.06 7.31
N TRP A 69 -15.43 -11.67 8.39
CA TRP A 69 -15.15 -13.08 8.70
C TRP A 69 -15.73 -14.03 7.64
N ARG A 70 -16.96 -13.78 7.17
CA ARG A 70 -17.52 -14.55 6.05
C ARG A 70 -16.66 -14.41 4.79
N LEU A 71 -16.15 -13.21 4.49
CA LEU A 71 -15.26 -13.01 3.35
C LEU A 71 -13.94 -13.76 3.53
N ALA A 72 -13.36 -13.78 4.73
CA ALA A 72 -12.17 -14.58 5.02
C ALA A 72 -12.42 -16.08 4.77
N TYR A 73 -13.60 -16.59 5.12
CA TYR A 73 -13.97 -17.99 4.89
C TYR A 73 -14.18 -18.35 3.40
N ASP A 74 -14.45 -17.38 2.53
CA ASP A 74 -14.53 -17.63 1.08
C ASP A 74 -13.16 -17.99 0.47
N TYR A 75 -12.06 -17.67 1.16
CA TYR A 75 -10.69 -18.04 0.78
C TYR A 75 -10.28 -19.30 1.55
N PRO A 76 -10.25 -20.49 0.92
CA PRO A 76 -10.06 -21.75 1.64
C PRO A 76 -8.65 -21.88 2.22
N ALA A 77 -8.53 -22.44 3.43
CA ALA A 77 -7.25 -22.46 4.16
C ALA A 77 -6.17 -23.25 3.42
N ASP A 78 -6.51 -24.39 2.82
CA ASP A 78 -5.62 -25.22 2.00
C ASP A 78 -5.07 -24.53 0.74
N ARG A 79 -5.49 -23.29 0.46
CA ARG A 79 -4.95 -22.45 -0.62
C ARG A 79 -4.22 -21.22 -0.12
N TYR A 80 -4.57 -20.69 1.06
CA TYR A 80 -4.11 -19.39 1.53
C TYR A 80 -3.43 -19.45 2.90
N ASP A 81 -3.28 -20.64 3.50
CA ASP A 81 -2.57 -20.86 4.76
C ASP A 81 -1.56 -21.99 4.51
N ARG A 82 -0.27 -21.70 4.76
CA ARG A 82 0.83 -22.59 4.39
C ARG A 82 0.76 -23.92 5.13
N ASP A 83 0.45 -23.89 6.43
CA ASP A 83 0.31 -25.10 7.24
C ASP A 83 -0.84 -25.97 6.72
N ALA A 84 -2.00 -25.35 6.44
CA ALA A 84 -3.15 -26.07 5.89
C ALA A 84 -2.90 -26.59 4.46
N LEU A 85 -2.13 -25.87 3.64
CA LEU A 85 -1.69 -26.33 2.33
C LEU A 85 -0.81 -27.58 2.47
N ILE A 86 0.22 -27.55 3.33
CA ILE A 86 1.11 -28.69 3.58
C ILE A 86 0.33 -29.93 4.00
N ASP A 87 -0.61 -29.77 4.94
CA ASP A 87 -1.48 -30.87 5.38
C ASP A 87 -2.33 -31.42 4.22
N SER A 88 -2.84 -30.56 3.34
CA SER A 88 -3.63 -30.98 2.17
C SER A 88 -2.83 -31.73 1.10
N LEU A 89 -1.50 -31.52 1.08
CA LEU A 89 -0.57 -32.17 0.17
C LEU A 89 -0.05 -33.50 0.72
N ASP A 90 -0.49 -33.94 1.90
CA ASP A 90 -0.04 -35.16 2.57
C ASP A 90 1.49 -35.21 2.78
N TYR A 91 2.16 -34.06 2.92
CA TYR A 91 3.61 -33.95 3.05
C TYR A 91 4.39 -34.58 1.87
N ASP A 92 3.79 -34.58 0.68
CA ASP A 92 4.35 -35.16 -0.55
C ASP A 92 5.01 -34.06 -1.42
N SER A 93 6.31 -34.21 -1.68
CA SER A 93 7.08 -33.25 -2.47
C SER A 93 6.66 -33.18 -3.95
N GLU A 94 6.19 -34.29 -4.52
CA GLU A 94 5.69 -34.31 -5.90
C GLU A 94 4.39 -33.50 -6.00
N ARG A 95 3.48 -33.69 -5.03
CA ARG A 95 2.25 -32.89 -4.96
C ARG A 95 2.52 -31.41 -4.70
N ALA A 96 3.53 -31.08 -3.89
CA ALA A 96 3.95 -29.70 -3.69
C ALA A 96 4.42 -29.08 -5.02
N PHE A 97 5.26 -29.79 -5.78
CA PHE A 97 5.69 -29.35 -7.11
C PHE A 97 4.51 -29.16 -8.07
N GLU A 98 3.59 -30.14 -8.14
CA GLU A 98 2.40 -30.06 -8.99
C GLU A 98 1.49 -28.89 -8.61
N PHE A 99 1.26 -28.66 -7.30
CA PHE A 99 0.49 -27.51 -6.84
C PHE A 99 1.15 -26.19 -7.26
N MET A 100 2.46 -26.05 -7.08
CA MET A 100 3.20 -24.85 -7.50
C MET A 100 3.11 -24.63 -9.02
N ARG A 101 3.18 -25.71 -9.82
CA ARG A 101 3.06 -25.66 -11.28
C ARG A 101 1.65 -25.28 -11.74
N ASP A 102 0.63 -25.89 -11.15
CA ASP A 102 -0.73 -25.90 -11.71
C ASP A 102 -1.68 -24.90 -11.03
N ALA A 103 -1.47 -24.62 -9.73
CA ALA A 103 -2.33 -23.75 -8.93
C ALA A 103 -1.76 -22.34 -8.74
N ILE A 104 -0.44 -22.19 -8.63
CA ILE A 104 0.20 -20.88 -8.49
C ILE A 104 0.57 -20.33 -9.86
N ARG A 105 -0.12 -19.27 -10.28
CA ARG A 105 0.04 -18.66 -11.59
C ARG A 105 1.41 -17.99 -11.75
N PHE A 106 1.94 -18.00 -12.97
CA PHE A 106 3.13 -17.22 -13.31
C PHE A 106 2.77 -15.76 -13.67
N ASP A 107 3.38 -14.80 -12.97
CA ASP A 107 3.36 -13.37 -13.29
C ASP A 107 4.80 -12.89 -13.61
N PRO A 108 5.05 -12.28 -14.78
CA PRO A 108 6.41 -12.00 -15.26
C PRO A 108 6.95 -10.64 -14.79
N TYR A 109 7.19 -10.52 -13.50
CA TYR A 109 7.95 -9.40 -12.92
C TYR A 109 9.35 -9.85 -12.51
N ARG A 110 10.24 -8.88 -12.29
CA ARG A 110 11.65 -9.11 -11.94
C ARG A 110 11.85 -9.19 -10.42
N GLY A 111 12.79 -10.02 -9.99
CA GLY A 111 13.24 -10.13 -8.58
C GLY A 111 12.18 -10.63 -7.60
N VAL A 112 12.50 -10.57 -6.31
CA VAL A 112 11.63 -10.95 -5.20
C VAL A 112 10.69 -9.79 -4.89
N LEU A 113 9.47 -9.86 -5.38
CA LEU A 113 8.43 -8.85 -5.12
C LEU A 113 7.50 -9.32 -4.00
N ARG A 114 6.93 -10.52 -4.15
CA ARG A 114 5.91 -11.07 -3.24
C ARG A 114 6.52 -12.00 -2.19
N GLY A 115 7.66 -12.61 -2.51
CA GLY A 115 8.22 -13.69 -1.70
C GLY A 115 7.26 -14.87 -1.58
N SER A 116 7.55 -15.76 -0.64
CA SER A 116 6.79 -16.99 -0.39
C SER A 116 5.34 -16.72 0.03
N ASP A 117 5.14 -15.92 1.09
CA ASP A 117 3.79 -15.64 1.62
C ASP A 117 2.94 -14.83 0.64
N GLY A 118 3.54 -13.86 -0.05
CA GLY A 118 2.83 -13.05 -1.03
C GLY A 118 2.45 -13.85 -2.28
N ALA A 119 3.30 -14.80 -2.72
CA ALA A 119 2.97 -15.69 -3.83
C ALA A 119 1.78 -16.60 -3.50
N LEU A 120 1.73 -17.11 -2.26
CA LEU A 120 0.59 -17.86 -1.75
C LEU A 120 -0.65 -16.96 -1.64
N GLY A 121 -0.52 -15.76 -1.09
CA GLY A 121 -1.61 -14.79 -0.94
C GLY A 121 -2.23 -14.35 -2.26
N ALA A 122 -1.40 -14.13 -3.29
CA ALA A 122 -1.84 -13.80 -4.64
C ALA A 122 -2.34 -15.00 -5.46
N GLN A 123 -2.00 -16.23 -5.03
CA GLN A 123 -2.04 -17.43 -5.88
C GLN A 123 -1.25 -17.23 -7.20
N ALA A 124 -0.20 -16.40 -7.16
CA ALA A 124 0.59 -16.04 -8.33
C ALA A 124 1.97 -15.48 -7.93
N GLY A 125 2.99 -15.74 -8.73
CA GLY A 125 4.30 -15.10 -8.60
C GLY A 125 5.19 -15.31 -9.82
N ASN A 126 6.34 -14.65 -9.86
CA ASN A 126 7.37 -14.91 -10.87
C ASN A 126 8.15 -16.21 -10.55
N ALA A 127 9.24 -16.47 -11.27
CA ALA A 127 10.03 -17.69 -11.09
C ALA A 127 10.62 -17.80 -9.68
N ILE A 128 11.25 -16.73 -9.18
CA ILE A 128 11.88 -16.73 -7.86
C ILE A 128 10.85 -16.78 -6.73
N ASP A 129 9.73 -16.05 -6.81
CA ASP A 129 8.70 -16.09 -5.75
C ASP A 129 8.00 -17.45 -5.69
N ARG A 130 7.75 -18.09 -6.84
CA ARG A 130 7.23 -19.47 -6.89
C ARG A 130 8.25 -20.48 -6.38
N ALA A 131 9.54 -20.28 -6.67
CA ALA A 131 10.62 -21.10 -6.14
C ALA A 131 10.76 -20.94 -4.62
N LEU A 132 10.69 -19.72 -4.10
CA LEU A 132 10.70 -19.44 -2.67
C LEU A 132 9.53 -20.10 -1.95
N LEU A 133 8.32 -19.99 -2.49
CA LEU A 133 7.15 -20.68 -1.95
C LEU A 133 7.32 -22.20 -1.96
N LEU A 134 7.79 -22.78 -3.07
CA LEU A 134 8.05 -24.22 -3.17
C LEU A 134 9.09 -24.66 -2.14
N LYS A 135 10.20 -23.91 -2.03
CA LYS A 135 11.29 -24.18 -1.10
C LYS A 135 10.80 -24.18 0.34
N ASP A 136 10.08 -23.14 0.73
CA ASP A 136 9.52 -23.00 2.08
C ASP A 136 8.57 -24.16 2.43
N VAL A 137 7.66 -24.51 1.51
CA VAL A 137 6.73 -25.64 1.69
C VAL A 137 7.50 -26.95 1.86
N LEU A 138 8.55 -27.19 1.06
CA LEU A 138 9.38 -28.39 1.14
C LEU A 138 10.20 -28.44 2.43
N ASP A 139 10.79 -27.33 2.85
CA ASP A 139 11.55 -27.24 4.09
C ASP A 139 10.64 -27.48 5.31
N ASP A 140 9.42 -26.93 5.31
CA ASP A 140 8.41 -27.16 6.36
C ASP A 140 7.90 -28.62 6.37
N MET A 141 7.91 -29.30 5.22
CA MET A 141 7.68 -30.75 5.10
C MET A 141 8.90 -31.59 5.57
N GLY A 142 10.05 -30.97 5.81
CA GLY A 142 11.28 -31.62 6.28
C GLY A 142 12.24 -32.08 5.18
N PHE A 143 12.05 -31.65 3.93
CA PHE A 143 12.99 -31.89 2.84
C PHE A 143 14.16 -30.90 2.93
N GLU A 144 15.37 -31.33 2.56
CA GLU A 144 16.50 -30.41 2.40
C GLU A 144 16.41 -29.81 0.99
N SER A 145 16.15 -28.51 0.89
CA SER A 145 16.00 -27.81 -0.39
C SER A 145 16.89 -26.57 -0.51
N ARG A 146 17.15 -26.13 -1.75
CA ARG A 146 17.94 -24.93 -2.05
C ARG A 146 17.45 -24.24 -3.33
N LEU A 147 17.68 -22.93 -3.43
CA LEU A 147 17.48 -22.17 -4.66
C LEU A 147 18.62 -22.44 -5.64
N VAL A 148 18.27 -22.41 -6.92
CA VAL A 148 19.18 -22.43 -8.06
C VAL A 148 18.84 -21.28 -8.97
N TYR A 149 19.86 -20.59 -9.46
CA TYR A 149 19.72 -19.46 -10.38
C TYR A 149 20.38 -19.78 -11.71
N GLY A 150 19.83 -19.22 -12.80
CA GLY A 150 20.44 -19.25 -14.12
C GLY A 150 19.73 -18.31 -15.09
N THR A 151 20.25 -18.20 -16.31
CA THR A 151 19.69 -17.31 -17.33
C THR A 151 18.92 -18.09 -18.39
N LEU A 152 17.63 -17.82 -18.58
CA LEU A 152 16.86 -18.46 -19.66
C LEU A 152 17.36 -18.03 -21.06
N PRO A 153 17.49 -18.99 -22.00
CA PRO A 153 17.55 -18.68 -23.42
C PRO A 153 16.33 -17.89 -23.90
N ASP A 154 16.52 -17.04 -24.92
CA ASP A 154 15.46 -16.15 -25.44
C ASP A 154 14.17 -16.88 -25.88
N ASP A 155 14.31 -18.08 -26.45
CA ASP A 155 13.17 -18.92 -26.85
C ASP A 155 12.40 -19.46 -25.65
N ALA A 156 13.11 -19.92 -24.60
CA ALA A 156 12.50 -20.34 -23.35
C ALA A 156 11.81 -19.16 -22.63
N ALA A 157 12.45 -17.99 -22.59
CA ALA A 157 11.89 -16.78 -22.01
C ALA A 157 10.62 -16.30 -22.73
N ARG A 158 10.59 -16.32 -24.08
CA ARG A 158 9.37 -16.02 -24.86
C ARG A 158 8.27 -17.03 -24.57
N ARG A 159 8.61 -18.32 -24.51
CA ARG A 159 7.65 -19.39 -24.18
C ARG A 159 7.02 -19.19 -22.80
N LEU A 160 7.83 -18.81 -21.81
CA LEU A 160 7.37 -18.54 -20.45
C LEU A 160 6.45 -17.30 -20.40
N LEU A 161 6.80 -16.22 -21.09
CA LEU A 161 5.93 -15.05 -21.22
C LEU A 161 4.58 -15.42 -21.86
N THR A 162 4.59 -16.19 -22.96
CA THR A 162 3.35 -16.67 -23.58
C THR A 162 2.54 -17.55 -22.64
N ALA A 163 3.17 -18.38 -21.80
CA ALA A 163 2.47 -19.20 -20.82
C ALA A 163 1.75 -18.36 -19.74
N SER A 164 2.21 -17.15 -19.42
CA SER A 164 1.59 -16.27 -18.40
C SER A 164 0.14 -15.87 -18.71
N VAL A 165 -0.25 -15.83 -19.99
CA VAL A 165 -1.63 -15.49 -20.41
C VAL A 165 -2.59 -16.67 -20.30
N ALA A 166 -2.08 -17.89 -20.10
CA ALA A 166 -2.92 -19.06 -19.93
C ALA A 166 -3.75 -18.95 -18.63
N LYS A 167 -5.00 -19.39 -18.69
CA LYS A 167 -5.83 -19.53 -17.48
C LYS A 167 -5.39 -20.78 -16.72
N PRO A 168 -5.16 -20.71 -15.40
CA PRO A 168 -4.84 -21.88 -14.60
C PRO A 168 -5.90 -22.97 -14.72
N ALA A 169 -5.47 -24.23 -14.67
CA ALA A 169 -6.36 -25.37 -14.65
C ALA A 169 -7.01 -25.50 -13.25
N ALA A 170 -8.15 -24.84 -13.08
CA ALA A 170 -9.01 -24.85 -11.88
C ALA A 170 -8.46 -24.12 -10.63
N GLY A 171 -9.32 -23.29 -10.04
CA GLY A 171 -9.00 -22.44 -8.88
C GLY A 171 -9.46 -20.99 -9.04
N ALA A 172 -10.02 -20.64 -10.20
CA ALA A 172 -10.60 -19.32 -10.45
C ALA A 172 -11.44 -18.87 -9.27
N THR A 173 -10.97 -17.81 -8.63
CA THR A 173 -11.73 -16.94 -7.73
C THR A 173 -13.18 -16.95 -8.17
N LYS A 174 -14.07 -17.40 -7.28
CA LYS A 174 -15.51 -17.45 -7.54
C LYS A 174 -15.92 -16.11 -8.15
N PRO A 175 -16.63 -16.08 -9.30
CA PRO A 175 -17.04 -14.83 -9.92
C PRO A 175 -17.80 -14.00 -8.89
N LEU A 176 -17.60 -12.68 -8.93
CA LEU A 176 -18.23 -11.73 -8.03
C LEU A 176 -19.73 -12.03 -7.90
N SER A 177 -20.20 -12.26 -6.68
CA SER A 177 -21.63 -12.43 -6.39
C SER A 177 -22.20 -11.17 -5.75
N GLY A 178 -23.40 -10.76 -6.16
CA GLY A 178 -24.16 -9.68 -5.54
C GLY A 178 -23.48 -8.31 -5.62
N ALA A 179 -23.48 -7.57 -4.51
CA ALA A 179 -23.03 -6.16 -4.42
C ALA A 179 -21.64 -5.87 -5.01
N ARG A 180 -20.74 -6.86 -5.06
CA ARG A 180 -19.40 -6.71 -5.66
C ARG A 180 -19.44 -6.48 -7.16
N LEU A 181 -20.38 -7.13 -7.87
CA LEU A 181 -20.58 -6.93 -9.31
C LEU A 181 -21.19 -5.55 -9.60
N ASP A 182 -21.93 -4.99 -8.64
CA ASP A 182 -22.57 -3.68 -8.77
C ASP A 182 -21.59 -2.54 -8.51
N ILE A 183 -20.66 -2.69 -7.55
CA ILE A 183 -19.52 -1.76 -7.35
C ILE A 183 -18.63 -1.72 -8.60
N ALA A 184 -18.27 -2.89 -9.14
CA ALA A 184 -17.49 -2.97 -10.37
C ALA A 184 -18.21 -2.32 -11.57
N ARG A 185 -19.53 -2.51 -11.70
CA ARG A 185 -20.34 -1.87 -12.75
C ARG A 185 -20.52 -0.36 -12.54
N ALA A 186 -20.65 0.10 -11.30
CA ALA A 186 -20.73 1.53 -10.99
C ALA A 186 -19.40 2.24 -11.31
N ALA A 187 -18.26 1.61 -10.98
CA ALA A 187 -16.94 2.11 -11.34
C ALA A 187 -16.72 2.11 -12.87
N ALA A 188 -17.21 1.10 -13.60
CA ALA A 188 -17.20 1.10 -15.06
C ALA A 188 -18.11 2.18 -15.68
N THR A 189 -19.24 2.50 -15.05
CA THR A 189 -20.13 3.58 -15.51
C THR A 189 -19.51 4.96 -15.29
N ALA A 190 -18.82 5.15 -14.16
CA ALA A 190 -18.08 6.39 -13.87
C ALA A 190 -16.91 6.62 -14.85
N TYR A 191 -16.32 5.55 -15.38
CA TYR A 191 -15.28 5.60 -16.41
C TYR A 191 -15.77 6.14 -17.74
N ASP A 192 -16.91 5.64 -18.24
CA ASP A 192 -17.49 6.14 -19.49
C ASP A 192 -17.71 7.66 -19.41
N TRP A 193 -18.08 8.16 -18.23
CA TRP A 193 -18.27 9.60 -17.98
C TRP A 193 -16.96 10.39 -17.96
N LEU A 194 -15.89 9.84 -17.38
CA LEU A 194 -14.58 10.49 -17.33
C LEU A 194 -13.92 10.50 -18.71
N VAL A 195 -14.02 9.41 -19.46
CA VAL A 195 -13.48 9.30 -20.83
C VAL A 195 -14.17 10.26 -21.78
N ASP A 196 -15.50 10.39 -21.70
CA ASP A 196 -16.25 11.37 -22.49
C ASP A 196 -15.89 12.82 -22.10
N ALA A 197 -15.49 13.07 -20.86
CA ALA A 197 -15.11 14.40 -20.37
C ALA A 197 -13.66 14.79 -20.73
N VAL A 198 -12.74 13.84 -20.83
CA VAL A 198 -11.30 14.07 -21.11
C VAL A 198 -10.98 13.76 -22.57
N ALA A 199 -11.81 14.22 -23.51
CA ALA A 199 -11.60 14.04 -24.96
C ALA A 199 -10.28 14.67 -25.44
N ASP A 200 -9.15 13.99 -25.24
CA ASP A 200 -7.82 14.35 -25.71
C ASP A 200 -7.10 13.12 -26.29
N ASP A 201 -6.50 13.30 -27.46
CA ASP A 201 -5.67 12.32 -28.16
C ASP A 201 -4.30 12.11 -27.47
N SER A 202 -3.98 12.91 -26.44
CA SER A 202 -2.74 12.78 -25.66
C SER A 202 -2.66 11.50 -24.81
N ILE A 203 -3.76 10.77 -24.65
CA ILE A 203 -3.87 9.60 -23.77
C ILE A 203 -3.27 8.31 -24.40
N GLY A 204 -2.17 8.45 -25.16
CA GLY A 204 -1.48 7.36 -25.88
C GLY A 204 -0.04 7.12 -25.43
N LYS A 205 0.43 7.72 -24.33
CA LYS A 205 1.82 7.55 -23.88
C LYS A 205 2.02 6.16 -23.25
N SER A 206 2.64 5.28 -24.03
CA SER A 206 3.37 4.05 -23.66
C SER A 206 2.76 3.18 -22.56
N VAL A 207 2.00 2.15 -22.96
CA VAL A 207 1.70 1.03 -22.08
C VAL A 207 2.82 0.01 -22.26
N ALA A 208 3.91 0.15 -21.51
CA ALA A 208 4.97 -0.86 -21.50
C ALA A 208 4.42 -2.13 -20.83
N GLY A 209 4.36 -3.23 -21.58
CA GLY A 209 4.08 -4.56 -21.04
C GLY A 209 5.36 -5.25 -20.58
N ALA A 210 5.21 -6.43 -19.97
CA ALA A 210 6.34 -7.25 -19.57
C ALA A 210 7.20 -7.65 -20.79
N LYS A 211 8.51 -7.68 -20.59
CA LYS A 211 9.53 -7.89 -21.61
C LYS A 211 10.24 -9.22 -21.34
N ILE A 212 10.92 -9.73 -22.37
CA ILE A 212 11.79 -10.91 -22.25
C ILE A 212 12.76 -10.75 -21.08
N ALA A 213 13.33 -9.55 -20.93
CA ALA A 213 14.28 -9.24 -19.85
C ALA A 213 13.70 -9.48 -18.45
N ASP A 214 12.39 -9.36 -18.24
CA ASP A 214 11.76 -9.50 -16.91
C ASP A 214 11.70 -10.97 -16.45
N VAL A 215 11.95 -11.92 -17.37
CA VAL A 215 11.91 -13.36 -17.08
C VAL A 215 13.22 -14.09 -17.39
N LYS A 216 14.25 -13.40 -17.93
CA LYS A 216 15.53 -14.07 -18.26
C LYS A 216 16.27 -14.51 -17.02
N ASP A 217 16.26 -13.67 -15.99
CA ASP A 217 16.81 -13.98 -14.69
C ASP A 217 15.87 -14.99 -14.04
N HIS A 218 16.32 -16.24 -13.92
CA HIS A 218 15.45 -17.37 -13.64
C HIS A 218 15.92 -18.13 -12.42
N ALA A 219 14.96 -18.57 -11.61
CA ALA A 219 15.25 -19.31 -10.40
C ALA A 219 14.28 -20.49 -10.23
N TRP A 220 14.78 -21.55 -9.62
CA TRP A 220 14.01 -22.74 -9.29
C TRP A 220 14.56 -23.41 -8.03
N VAL A 221 13.91 -24.50 -7.59
CA VAL A 221 14.31 -25.23 -6.38
C VAL A 221 15.01 -26.53 -6.76
N GLN A 222 15.99 -26.92 -5.97
CA GLN A 222 16.49 -28.30 -5.92
C GLN A 222 16.16 -28.92 -4.58
N VAL A 223 15.67 -30.16 -4.61
CA VAL A 223 15.45 -31.00 -3.43
C VAL A 223 16.50 -32.08 -3.35
N ARG A 224 16.96 -32.39 -2.14
CA ARG A 224 17.93 -33.45 -1.91
C ARG A 224 17.26 -34.80 -1.78
N GLU A 225 17.58 -35.70 -2.71
CA GLU A 225 17.19 -37.11 -2.68
C GLU A 225 18.42 -37.98 -2.43
N GLY A 226 18.64 -38.33 -1.16
CA GLY A 226 19.83 -39.06 -0.72
C GLY A 226 21.11 -38.27 -0.98
N SER A 227 21.86 -38.67 -2.02
CA SER A 227 23.12 -38.00 -2.41
C SER A 227 22.99 -37.09 -3.63
N LYS A 228 21.81 -37.03 -4.26
CA LYS A 228 21.56 -36.26 -5.47
C LYS A 228 20.68 -35.05 -5.18
N TRP A 229 20.85 -34.02 -5.98
CA TRP A 229 19.92 -32.90 -6.07
C TRP A 229 19.04 -33.09 -7.29
N VAL A 230 17.73 -32.95 -7.11
CA VAL A 230 16.71 -33.09 -8.16
C VAL A 230 16.09 -31.73 -8.40
N ASP A 231 16.07 -31.30 -9.66
CA ASP A 231 15.47 -30.02 -10.07
C ASP A 231 13.95 -30.07 -9.95
N MET A 232 13.37 -29.00 -9.40
CA MET A 232 11.93 -28.75 -9.33
C MET A 232 11.68 -27.30 -9.79
N ASP A 233 11.51 -27.12 -11.09
CA ASP A 233 11.19 -25.83 -11.71
C ASP A 233 9.70 -25.78 -12.14
N PRO A 234 8.81 -25.20 -11.31
CA PRO A 234 7.37 -25.18 -11.61
C PRO A 234 6.99 -24.13 -12.67
N SER A 235 7.96 -23.40 -13.25
CA SER A 235 7.69 -22.18 -14.02
C SER A 235 6.87 -22.44 -15.28
N PHE A 236 7.06 -23.59 -15.91
CA PHE A 236 6.42 -23.94 -17.17
C PHE A 236 5.26 -24.93 -16.97
N PRO A 237 4.15 -24.78 -17.73
CA PRO A 237 2.98 -25.67 -17.60
C PRO A 237 3.28 -27.15 -17.88
N ASP A 238 4.30 -27.43 -18.68
CA ASP A 238 4.75 -28.78 -19.04
C ASP A 238 5.99 -29.22 -18.25
N ALA A 239 6.31 -28.54 -17.14
CA ALA A 239 7.45 -28.90 -16.33
C ALA A 239 7.26 -30.25 -15.62
N GLU A 240 8.34 -31.03 -15.60
CA GLU A 240 8.46 -32.32 -14.93
C GLU A 240 9.57 -32.27 -13.88
N ILE A 241 9.44 -33.06 -12.82
CA ILE A 241 10.46 -33.20 -11.79
C ILE A 241 11.76 -33.73 -12.44
N GLY A 242 12.89 -33.13 -12.07
CA GLY A 242 14.21 -33.40 -12.64
C GLY A 242 14.51 -32.60 -13.91
N ALA A 243 13.57 -31.81 -14.43
CA ALA A 243 13.81 -30.90 -15.54
C ALA A 243 14.15 -29.48 -15.05
N SER A 244 15.07 -28.84 -15.75
CA SER A 244 15.36 -27.40 -15.66
C SER A 244 15.44 -26.82 -17.07
N PHE A 245 15.04 -25.56 -17.22
CA PHE A 245 14.95 -24.89 -18.52
C PHE A 245 16.15 -24.00 -18.84
N THR A 246 17.14 -23.99 -17.95
CA THR A 246 18.47 -23.42 -18.16
C THR A 246 19.50 -24.12 -17.28
N LYS A 247 20.78 -23.82 -17.48
CA LYS A 247 21.87 -24.37 -16.68
C LYS A 247 21.99 -23.63 -15.35
N PRO A 248 22.31 -24.33 -14.24
CA PRO A 248 22.67 -23.68 -12.99
C PRO A 248 23.89 -22.78 -13.16
N GLU A 249 23.80 -21.55 -12.65
CA GLU A 249 24.88 -20.57 -12.57
C GLU A 249 25.30 -20.34 -11.11
N SER A 250 24.34 -20.32 -10.18
CA SER A 250 24.60 -20.18 -8.74
C SER A 250 23.55 -20.92 -7.89
N TYR A 251 23.83 -21.05 -6.59
CA TYR A 251 22.99 -21.74 -5.61
C TYR A 251 22.92 -20.90 -4.33
N ALA A 252 21.76 -20.88 -3.68
CA ALA A 252 21.59 -20.21 -2.40
C ALA A 252 20.57 -20.92 -1.50
N THR A 253 20.69 -20.75 -0.19
CA THR A 253 19.68 -21.20 0.78
C THR A 253 18.65 -20.12 1.09
N GLU A 254 18.97 -18.87 0.77
CA GLU A 254 18.16 -17.67 0.97
C GLU A 254 18.17 -16.86 -0.33
N PRO A 255 17.15 -16.03 -0.61
CA PRO A 255 17.17 -15.16 -1.77
C PRO A 255 18.34 -14.18 -1.71
N VAL A 256 18.87 -13.83 -2.88
CA VAL A 256 19.93 -12.83 -3.05
C VAL A 256 19.35 -11.45 -2.76
N VAL A 257 20.05 -10.62 -1.97
CA VAL A 257 19.53 -9.31 -1.52
C VAL A 257 19.33 -8.36 -2.71
N GLU A 258 20.19 -8.47 -3.72
CA GLU A 258 20.10 -7.71 -4.96
C GLU A 258 18.82 -8.00 -5.77
N ASP A 259 18.10 -9.08 -5.48
CA ASP A 259 16.80 -9.38 -6.09
C ASP A 259 15.64 -8.64 -5.40
N GLN A 260 15.85 -7.92 -4.29
CA GLN A 260 14.79 -7.28 -3.50
C GLN A 260 14.48 -5.85 -3.96
N TYR A 261 13.23 -5.43 -3.75
CA TYR A 261 12.81 -4.04 -3.92
C TYR A 261 13.02 -3.28 -2.61
N SER A 262 13.40 -2.01 -2.70
CA SER A 262 13.45 -1.11 -1.55
C SER A 262 12.46 0.05 -1.70
N ILE A 263 12.01 0.56 -0.56
CA ILE A 263 11.18 1.77 -0.47
C ILE A 263 11.83 2.78 0.46
N ASP A 264 11.89 4.03 0.00
CA ASP A 264 12.26 5.20 0.80
C ASP A 264 11.02 6.10 0.93
N ILE A 265 10.65 6.45 2.15
CA ILE A 265 9.60 7.42 2.47
C ILE A 265 10.29 8.61 3.13
N THR A 266 10.21 9.77 2.49
CA THR A 266 10.79 11.00 3.03
C THR A 266 9.75 12.08 3.21
N VAL A 267 9.89 12.86 4.27
CA VAL A 267 9.11 14.09 4.46
C VAL A 267 10.03 15.25 4.14
N VAL A 268 9.62 16.08 3.19
CA VAL A 268 10.40 17.21 2.70
C VAL A 268 9.67 18.50 3.06
N ALA A 269 10.35 19.37 3.81
CA ALA A 269 9.86 20.70 4.11
C ALA A 269 10.54 21.70 3.20
N GLU A 270 9.76 22.43 2.42
CA GLU A 270 10.27 23.56 1.64
C GLU A 270 10.05 24.85 2.40
N SER A 271 11.12 25.62 2.59
CA SER A 271 11.11 26.86 3.33
C SER A 271 11.61 28.02 2.49
N LEU A 272 10.94 29.16 2.63
CA LEU A 272 11.36 30.44 2.07
C LEU A 272 12.33 31.14 3.04
N GLN A 273 13.50 31.53 2.56
CA GLN A 273 14.48 32.32 3.30
C GLN A 273 15.14 33.35 2.37
N GLY A 274 15.03 34.63 2.72
CA GLY A 274 15.68 35.69 1.94
C GLY A 274 15.26 35.75 0.47
N GLY A 275 13.99 35.44 0.17
CA GLY A 275 13.46 35.41 -1.21
C GLY A 275 13.61 34.08 -1.93
N GLU A 276 14.41 33.14 -1.40
CA GLU A 276 14.73 31.86 -2.03
C GLU A 276 14.05 30.67 -1.35
N LEU A 277 13.58 29.71 -2.14
CA LEU A 277 13.02 28.45 -1.64
C LEU A 277 14.13 27.41 -1.45
N GLN A 278 14.10 26.70 -0.33
CA GLN A 278 15.00 25.60 -0.02
C GLN A 278 14.24 24.40 0.52
N GLU A 279 14.48 23.23 -0.06
CA GLU A 279 13.99 21.95 0.44
C GLU A 279 14.95 21.33 1.47
N ASP A 280 14.38 20.83 2.57
CA ASP A 280 15.09 20.01 3.55
C ASP A 280 14.34 18.70 3.79
N VAL A 281 15.06 17.58 3.73
CA VAL A 281 14.56 16.30 4.23
C VAL A 281 14.50 16.35 5.75
N VAL A 282 13.29 16.39 6.28
CA VAL A 282 12.99 16.48 7.71
C VAL A 282 12.64 15.13 8.32
N LEU A 283 12.32 14.11 7.54
CA LEU A 283 12.22 12.72 7.99
C LEU A 283 12.56 11.78 6.84
N GLU A 284 13.18 10.66 7.17
CA GLU A 284 13.52 9.61 6.21
C GLU A 284 13.28 8.25 6.87
N TYR A 285 12.68 7.35 6.11
CA TYR A 285 12.48 5.95 6.46
C TYR A 285 12.77 5.09 5.24
N GLN A 286 13.52 4.02 5.45
CA GLN A 286 13.93 3.09 4.40
C GLN A 286 13.66 1.66 4.83
N ALA A 287 13.12 0.84 3.93
CA ALA A 287 12.89 -0.57 4.15
C ALA A 287 12.94 -1.39 2.85
N ASP A 288 13.08 -2.71 2.99
CA ASP A 288 12.67 -3.66 1.95
C ASP A 288 11.14 -3.68 1.84
N THR A 289 10.59 -3.87 0.63
CA THR A 289 9.14 -3.73 0.42
C THR A 289 8.34 -4.92 0.93
N VAL A 290 8.91 -6.12 1.09
CA VAL A 290 8.24 -7.26 1.75
C VAL A 290 8.01 -6.94 3.22
N LYS A 291 9.03 -6.35 3.89
CA LYS A 291 8.86 -5.87 5.28
C LYS A 291 7.87 -4.70 5.37
N ALA A 292 7.92 -3.76 4.44
CA ALA A 292 7.04 -2.60 4.45
C ALA A 292 5.57 -2.98 4.23
N GLU A 293 5.27 -4.01 3.43
CA GLU A 293 3.91 -4.54 3.23
C GLU A 293 3.31 -5.11 4.53
N GLN A 294 4.13 -5.77 5.34
CA GLN A 294 3.70 -6.39 6.59
C GLN A 294 3.57 -5.40 7.75
N ALA A 295 4.16 -4.21 7.62
CA ALA A 295 4.25 -3.22 8.67
C ALA A 295 3.05 -2.25 8.69
N SER A 296 2.67 -1.80 9.88
CA SER A 296 1.72 -0.70 10.06
C SER A 296 2.47 0.64 10.08
N ILE A 297 2.53 1.32 8.92
CA ILE A 297 3.28 2.57 8.77
C ILE A 297 2.34 3.78 8.88
N PHE A 298 2.54 4.61 9.91
CA PHE A 298 1.80 5.84 10.14
C PHE A 298 2.72 7.06 10.23
N LEU A 299 2.45 8.08 9.41
CA LEU A 299 3.06 9.40 9.50
C LEU A 299 2.06 10.37 10.13
N HIS A 300 2.50 11.11 11.15
CA HIS A 300 1.73 12.19 11.76
C HIS A 300 2.67 13.29 12.25
N PHE A 301 2.12 14.43 12.65
CA PHE A 301 2.90 15.56 13.12
C PHE A 301 2.60 15.87 14.57
N ARG A 302 3.62 16.29 15.31
CA ARG A 302 3.46 16.70 16.71
C ARG A 302 4.09 18.07 16.94
N PRO A 303 3.50 18.88 17.84
CA PRO A 303 4.15 20.11 18.28
C PRO A 303 5.51 19.80 18.90
N TYR A 304 6.51 20.60 18.53
CA TYR A 304 7.84 20.53 19.10
C TYR A 304 7.78 20.83 20.61
N GLY A 305 8.43 20.00 21.42
CA GLY A 305 8.46 20.17 22.89
C GLY A 305 7.24 19.63 23.65
N ALA A 306 6.23 19.09 22.96
CA ALA A 306 5.10 18.42 23.61
C ALA A 306 5.59 17.26 24.51
N GLY A 307 5.15 17.26 25.78
CA GLY A 307 5.56 16.29 26.81
C GLY A 307 6.67 16.75 27.77
N GLN A 308 7.28 17.92 27.53
CA GLN A 308 8.16 18.56 28.50
C GLN A 308 7.36 19.65 29.21
N GLY A 309 7.08 19.47 30.52
CA GLY A 309 6.07 20.18 31.33
C GLY A 309 6.15 21.71 31.48
N ARG A 310 6.83 22.43 30.57
CA ARG A 310 6.90 23.88 30.49
C ARG A 310 6.55 24.47 29.10
N ALA A 311 6.39 23.67 28.05
CA ALA A 311 6.29 24.15 26.65
C ALA A 311 4.84 24.32 26.11
N LEU A 312 3.80 24.10 26.93
CA LEU A 312 2.43 23.95 26.43
C LEU A 312 1.84 25.25 25.81
N ALA A 313 2.28 26.43 26.27
CA ALA A 313 1.80 27.71 25.73
C ALA A 313 2.46 28.10 24.40
N GLU A 314 3.72 27.72 24.18
CA GLU A 314 4.45 27.97 22.91
C GLU A 314 4.12 26.92 21.84
N ALA A 315 3.83 25.67 22.25
CA ALA A 315 3.49 24.56 21.37
C ALA A 315 2.06 24.62 20.78
N LEU A 316 1.22 25.54 21.27
CA LEU A 316 -0.19 25.67 20.85
C LEU A 316 -0.52 27.04 20.24
N GLY A 317 0.47 27.93 20.13
CA GLY A 317 0.29 29.27 19.56
C GLY A 317 0.64 29.37 18.06
N PRO A 318 0.23 30.46 17.39
CA PRO A 318 0.68 30.78 16.04
C PRO A 318 2.20 31.04 16.06
N GLY A 319 2.97 30.05 15.58
CA GLY A 319 4.43 29.96 15.71
C GLY A 319 4.93 28.61 16.26
N ALA A 320 4.04 27.70 16.66
CA ALA A 320 4.40 26.35 17.08
C ALA A 320 5.21 25.64 15.98
N GLN A 321 6.39 25.17 16.34
CA GLN A 321 7.21 24.31 15.47
C GLN A 321 6.65 22.90 15.49
N TRP A 322 6.76 22.18 14.38
CA TRP A 322 6.25 20.82 14.24
C TRP A 322 7.38 19.85 13.94
N VAL A 323 7.17 18.59 14.32
CA VAL A 323 8.08 17.48 14.01
C VAL A 323 7.27 16.37 13.37
N PRO A 324 7.67 15.88 12.18
CA PRO A 324 7.09 14.68 11.60
C PRO A 324 7.51 13.46 12.43
N VAL A 325 6.59 12.54 12.61
CA VAL A 325 6.80 11.31 13.36
C VAL A 325 6.29 10.17 12.49
N ILE A 326 7.20 9.28 12.10
CA ILE A 326 6.84 8.02 11.46
C ILE A 326 6.82 6.94 12.53
N ARG A 327 5.74 6.16 12.53
CA ARG A 327 5.55 5.00 13.38
C ARG A 327 5.47 3.77 12.48
N VAL A 328 6.25 2.76 12.78
CA VAL A 328 6.29 1.49 12.07
C VAL A 328 6.06 0.41 13.12
N ASP A 329 4.85 -0.16 13.11
CA ASP A 329 4.35 -1.04 14.16
C ASP A 329 4.43 -0.40 15.56
N GLU A 330 5.32 -0.88 16.42
CA GLU A 330 5.55 -0.35 17.77
C GLU A 330 6.68 0.71 17.80
N GLU A 331 7.52 0.75 16.77
CA GLU A 331 8.67 1.64 16.72
C GLU A 331 8.27 3.03 16.24
N THR A 332 8.87 4.06 16.83
CA THR A 332 8.58 5.47 16.50
C THR A 332 9.87 6.23 16.24
N THR A 333 9.98 6.81 15.06
CA THR A 333 11.09 7.65 14.64
C THR A 333 10.61 9.09 14.50
N LYS A 334 11.30 10.01 15.19
CA LYS A 334 11.03 11.45 15.11
C LYS A 334 11.98 12.08 14.12
N GLY A 335 11.45 12.89 13.22
CA GLY A 335 12.24 13.68 12.29
C GLY A 335 12.88 14.91 12.91
N LYS A 336 13.47 15.73 12.05
CA LYS A 336 13.94 17.07 12.32
C LYS A 336 12.76 18.02 12.47
N ARG A 337 13.01 19.18 13.06
CA ARG A 337 12.00 20.22 13.16
C ARG A 337 11.70 20.80 11.79
N ILE A 338 10.42 21.02 11.54
CA ILE A 338 9.94 21.81 10.41
C ILE A 338 10.02 23.28 10.83
N PRO A 339 10.59 24.17 9.99
CA PRO A 339 10.61 25.59 10.26
C PRO A 339 9.22 26.17 10.58
N GLY A 340 9.20 27.25 11.35
CA GLY A 340 7.95 27.84 11.85
C GLY A 340 7.00 28.23 10.73
N ILE A 341 5.71 28.14 11.02
CA ILE A 341 4.65 28.53 10.11
C ILE A 341 4.17 29.92 10.52
N VAL A 342 4.29 30.89 9.61
CA VAL A 342 3.62 32.18 9.76
C VAL A 342 2.27 32.07 9.04
N THR A 343 1.18 32.07 9.82
CA THR A 343 -0.17 31.74 9.32
C THR A 343 -0.98 32.92 8.78
N THR A 344 -0.67 34.18 9.16
CA THR A 344 -1.26 35.38 8.52
C THR A 344 -0.29 36.59 8.54
N PRO A 345 -0.40 37.53 7.58
CA PRO A 345 0.35 38.80 7.60
C PRO A 345 0.04 39.66 8.84
N GLU A 346 -1.18 39.58 9.39
CA GLU A 346 -1.62 40.33 10.57
C GLU A 346 -0.95 39.86 11.88
N GLN A 347 -0.45 38.63 11.92
CA GLN A 347 0.36 38.11 13.02
C GLN A 347 1.82 38.62 12.98
N MET A 348 2.22 39.29 11.90
CA MET A 348 3.51 39.97 11.74
C MET A 348 3.45 41.42 12.27
N THR A 349 3.00 41.62 13.52
CA THR A 349 3.10 42.94 14.16
C THR A 349 4.58 43.34 14.36
N GLU A 350 4.89 44.64 14.34
CA GLU A 350 6.27 45.17 14.44
C GLU A 350 7.10 44.58 15.59
N GLY A 351 6.48 44.21 16.71
CA GLY A 351 7.14 43.55 17.85
C GLY A 351 7.52 42.08 17.63
N LYS A 352 6.89 41.37 16.69
CA LYS A 352 7.21 39.98 16.32
C LYS A 352 8.24 39.89 15.20
N LYS A 353 8.38 40.92 14.35
CA LYS A 353 9.54 41.05 13.42
C LYS A 353 10.89 40.99 14.16
N PHE A 354 10.92 41.44 15.42
CA PHE A 354 12.09 41.37 16.30
C PHE A 354 12.44 39.95 16.77
N PHE A 355 11.46 39.04 16.87
CA PHE A 355 11.68 37.63 17.23
C PHE A 355 12.07 36.76 16.03
N TYR A 356 11.62 37.15 14.84
CA TYR A 356 11.89 36.41 13.61
C TYR A 356 13.18 36.88 12.91
N GLY A 357 13.63 38.13 13.09
CA GLY A 357 14.86 38.60 12.45
C GLY A 357 14.82 38.53 10.92
N THR A 358 15.80 39.14 10.27
CA THR A 358 15.95 39.15 8.81
C THR A 358 16.36 37.78 8.21
N GLU A 359 16.43 36.73 9.03
CA GLU A 359 16.89 35.38 8.67
C GLU A 359 15.83 34.28 8.87
N SER A 360 14.56 34.64 9.13
CA SER A 360 13.52 33.65 9.42
C SER A 360 13.13 32.80 8.23
N ARG A 361 13.26 31.48 8.40
CA ARG A 361 12.74 30.47 7.47
C ARG A 361 11.25 30.26 7.72
N VAL A 362 10.42 30.45 6.70
CA VAL A 362 8.98 30.18 6.74
C VAL A 362 8.66 28.98 5.88
N THR A 363 7.95 27.99 6.43
CA THR A 363 7.55 26.82 5.65
C THR A 363 6.53 27.21 4.58
N ALA A 364 6.91 27.02 3.32
CA ALA A 364 6.14 27.33 2.12
C ALA A 364 5.36 26.10 1.63
N ALA A 365 5.97 24.92 1.68
CA ALA A 365 5.31 23.67 1.29
C ALA A 365 5.81 22.48 2.12
N LEU A 366 5.02 21.42 2.13
CA LEU A 366 5.35 20.16 2.80
C LEU A 366 4.93 18.99 1.92
N TYR A 367 5.85 18.06 1.73
CA TYR A 367 5.70 16.93 0.84
C TYR A 367 5.99 15.60 1.54
N VAL A 368 5.42 14.53 0.99
CA VAL A 368 5.84 13.15 1.24
C VAL A 368 6.31 12.59 -0.08
N ASP A 369 7.61 12.32 -0.19
CA ASP A 369 8.18 11.67 -1.36
C ASP A 369 8.31 10.18 -1.07
N VAL A 370 7.84 9.37 -2.00
CA VAL A 370 7.98 7.92 -1.94
C VAL A 370 8.77 7.48 -3.15
N ARG A 371 9.90 6.82 -2.89
CA ARG A 371 10.78 6.24 -3.90
C ARG A 371 10.78 4.72 -3.74
N VAL A 372 10.52 4.01 -4.83
CA VAL A 372 10.69 2.56 -4.93
C VAL A 372 11.85 2.28 -5.88
N THR A 373 12.85 1.54 -5.41
CA THR A 373 13.99 1.09 -6.22
C THR A 373 13.83 -0.39 -6.55
N ARG A 374 13.92 -0.71 -7.84
CA ARG A 374 13.84 -2.07 -8.37
C ARG A 374 15.20 -2.79 -8.32
N PRO A 375 15.22 -4.13 -8.40
CA PRO A 375 16.45 -4.93 -8.45
C PRO A 375 17.44 -4.55 -9.56
N ASP A 376 16.96 -4.04 -10.70
CA ASP A 376 17.80 -3.57 -11.81
C ASP A 376 18.29 -2.12 -11.64
N GLY A 377 17.94 -1.48 -10.53
CA GLY A 377 18.26 -0.09 -10.23
C GLY A 377 17.30 0.92 -10.87
N GLU A 378 16.24 0.48 -11.56
CA GLU A 378 15.19 1.39 -12.03
C GLU A 378 14.46 1.97 -10.82
N VAL A 379 14.22 3.29 -10.85
CA VAL A 379 13.62 4.03 -9.73
C VAL A 379 12.27 4.58 -10.17
N ASN A 380 11.24 4.34 -9.37
CA ASN A 380 9.96 5.02 -9.48
C ASN A 380 9.77 5.92 -8.25
N GLU A 381 9.53 7.20 -8.46
CA GLU A 381 9.47 8.19 -7.39
C GLU A 381 8.29 9.13 -7.63
N GLU A 382 7.45 9.27 -6.62
CA GLU A 382 6.28 10.13 -6.65
C GLU A 382 6.19 10.99 -5.40
N ARG A 383 5.68 12.20 -5.57
CA ARG A 383 5.59 13.23 -4.53
C ARG A 383 4.13 13.54 -4.21
N ARG A 384 3.72 13.29 -2.97
CA ARG A 384 2.43 13.75 -2.43
C ARG A 384 2.60 15.12 -1.80
N VAL A 385 1.79 16.08 -2.22
CA VAL A 385 1.72 17.41 -1.60
C VAL A 385 0.78 17.36 -0.40
N LEU A 386 1.28 17.63 0.81
CA LEU A 386 0.45 17.79 2.01
C LEU A 386 -0.14 19.21 2.07
N PHE A 387 0.68 20.21 1.73
CA PHE A 387 0.22 21.55 1.37
C PHE A 387 1.29 22.25 0.53
N ASP A 388 0.85 23.18 -0.32
CA ASP A 388 1.73 24.12 -1.03
C ASP A 388 1.12 25.52 -0.94
N ARG A 389 1.89 26.47 -0.39
CA ARG A 389 1.50 27.87 -0.26
C ARG A 389 2.11 28.75 -1.34
N VAL A 390 3.01 28.23 -2.16
CA VAL A 390 3.65 29.00 -3.22
C VAL A 390 2.64 29.19 -4.35
N PRO A 391 2.33 30.44 -4.77
CA PRO A 391 1.43 30.65 -5.88
C PRO A 391 1.95 30.00 -7.17
N SER A 392 1.03 29.49 -7.99
CA SER A 392 1.40 28.82 -9.25
C SER A 392 2.20 29.75 -10.17
N GLY A 393 3.33 29.26 -10.67
CA GLY A 393 4.28 30.03 -11.49
C GLY A 393 5.27 30.90 -10.71
N SER A 394 5.13 31.06 -9.39
CA SER A 394 6.06 31.87 -8.59
C SER A 394 7.40 31.19 -8.33
N ARG A 395 7.48 29.86 -8.43
CA ARG A 395 8.71 29.07 -8.22
C ARG A 395 9.83 29.40 -9.21
N ASP A 396 9.49 29.95 -10.37
CA ASP A 396 10.45 30.37 -11.40
C ASP A 396 11.02 31.78 -11.13
N ASN A 397 10.52 32.49 -10.12
CA ASN A 397 10.99 33.83 -9.75
C ASN A 397 12.13 33.74 -8.73
N ALA A 398 13.17 34.55 -8.94
CA ALA A 398 14.36 34.57 -8.08
C ALA A 398 14.16 35.28 -6.72
N ASP A 399 12.96 35.81 -6.45
CA ASP A 399 12.67 36.59 -5.23
C ASP A 399 11.17 36.51 -4.91
N ILE A 400 10.80 35.60 -4.02
CA ILE A 400 9.41 35.41 -3.54
C ILE A 400 9.24 36.16 -2.22
N ASP A 401 8.27 37.07 -2.14
CA ASP A 401 7.92 37.70 -0.87
C ASP A 401 7.14 36.72 0.02
N ALA A 402 7.45 36.68 1.31
CA ALA A 402 6.74 35.85 2.28
C ALA A 402 5.26 36.26 2.42
N ASP A 403 4.94 37.53 2.17
CA ASP A 403 3.57 38.04 2.19
C ASP A 403 2.73 37.56 0.99
N ASP A 404 3.38 37.05 -0.08
CA ASP A 404 2.72 36.46 -1.26
C ASP A 404 2.34 34.98 -1.07
N LEU A 405 2.80 34.34 0.01
CA LEU A 405 2.44 32.95 0.30
C LEU A 405 0.95 32.82 0.64
N LEU A 406 0.30 31.84 0.03
CA LEU A 406 -1.10 31.51 0.29
C LEU A 406 -1.29 31.10 1.77
N GLY A 407 -2.50 31.37 2.27
CA GLY A 407 -2.91 30.96 3.61
C GLY A 407 -3.05 29.44 3.73
N LEU A 408 -2.88 28.91 4.95
CA LEU A 408 -3.14 27.51 5.24
C LEU A 408 -4.59 27.28 5.68
N ARG A 409 -5.12 26.09 5.38
CA ARG A 409 -6.38 25.63 5.98
C ARG A 409 -6.15 25.39 7.48
N MET A 410 -6.99 25.99 8.31
CA MET A 410 -6.87 25.94 9.76
C MET A 410 -8.09 25.26 10.39
N HIS A 411 -7.85 24.54 11.49
CA HIS A 411 -8.87 24.00 12.39
C HIS A 411 -8.34 24.14 13.83
N ASP A 412 -9.13 24.73 14.74
CA ASP A 412 -8.75 25.04 16.12
C ASP A 412 -7.41 25.78 16.27
N GLY A 413 -7.18 26.76 15.39
CA GLY A 413 -5.98 27.58 15.40
C GLY A 413 -4.70 26.85 14.97
N LYS A 414 -4.81 25.60 14.48
CA LYS A 414 -3.71 24.79 13.97
C LYS A 414 -3.92 24.49 12.48
N PRO A 415 -2.85 24.36 11.68
CA PRO A 415 -3.04 23.99 10.28
C PRO A 415 -3.49 22.53 10.16
N ILE A 416 -4.45 22.26 9.29
CA ILE A 416 -5.08 20.94 9.14
C ILE A 416 -4.05 19.88 8.79
N ALA A 417 -3.12 20.17 7.87
CA ALA A 417 -2.09 19.22 7.43
C ALA A 417 -1.19 18.68 8.57
N TYR A 418 -1.04 19.40 9.68
CA TYR A 418 -0.29 18.91 10.85
C TYR A 418 -1.16 18.16 11.87
N GLN A 419 -2.46 18.12 11.65
CA GLN A 419 -3.43 17.38 12.46
C GLN A 419 -3.84 16.07 11.79
N GLU A 420 -3.44 15.89 10.52
CA GLU A 420 -3.71 14.70 9.74
C GLU A 420 -2.85 13.52 10.19
N VAL A 421 -3.43 12.33 10.07
CA VAL A 421 -2.74 11.05 10.22
C VAL A 421 -2.73 10.38 8.87
N HIS A 422 -1.54 10.09 8.36
CA HIS A 422 -1.34 9.43 7.07
C HIS A 422 -0.91 7.99 7.33
N GLN A 423 -1.69 7.00 6.89
CA GLN A 423 -1.22 5.63 6.79
C GLN A 423 -0.58 5.42 5.42
N VAL A 424 0.66 4.94 5.39
CA VAL A 424 1.31 4.48 4.16
C VAL A 424 1.14 2.96 4.08
N LEU A 425 0.41 2.50 3.07
CA LEU A 425 0.20 1.08 2.79
C LEU A 425 1.06 0.71 1.58
N VAL A 426 2.00 -0.20 1.77
CA VAL A 426 2.78 -0.80 0.69
C VAL A 426 2.12 -2.12 0.31
N SER A 427 1.92 -2.36 -0.99
CA SER A 427 1.44 -3.65 -1.48
C SER A 427 2.34 -4.17 -2.58
N ASN A 428 2.80 -5.40 -2.43
CA ASN A 428 3.54 -6.11 -3.46
C ASN A 428 2.63 -6.92 -4.41
N GLY A 429 1.31 -6.73 -4.31
CA GLY A 429 0.33 -7.54 -5.04
C GLY A 429 0.10 -8.93 -4.44
N GLY A 430 0.59 -9.16 -3.22
CA GLY A 430 0.65 -10.45 -2.54
C GLY A 430 -0.14 -10.53 -1.23
N ILE A 431 -0.82 -9.46 -0.81
CA ILE A 431 -1.47 -9.42 0.50
C ILE A 431 -2.50 -10.55 0.60
N ASN A 432 -2.31 -11.42 1.60
CA ASN A 432 -3.15 -12.58 1.78
C ASN A 432 -4.60 -12.18 2.11
N PRO A 433 -5.57 -12.41 1.22
CA PRO A 433 -6.93 -11.95 1.42
C PRO A 433 -7.62 -12.64 2.60
N ARG A 434 -7.30 -13.91 2.87
CA ARG A 434 -7.86 -14.64 4.01
C ARG A 434 -7.49 -13.96 5.32
N THR A 435 -6.21 -13.67 5.49
CA THR A 435 -5.69 -13.01 6.70
C THR A 435 -6.18 -11.58 6.80
N ALA A 436 -6.12 -10.79 5.71
CA ALA A 436 -6.56 -9.40 5.71
C ALA A 436 -8.04 -9.24 6.10
N TRP A 437 -8.93 -10.09 5.55
CA TRP A 437 -10.35 -10.06 5.92
C TRP A 437 -10.60 -10.52 7.36
N ALA A 438 -9.83 -11.50 7.86
CA ALA A 438 -9.93 -11.93 9.25
C ALA A 438 -9.47 -10.82 10.21
N ASP A 439 -8.35 -10.17 9.90
CA ASP A 439 -7.79 -9.04 10.65
C ASP A 439 -8.76 -7.85 10.67
N ALA A 440 -9.34 -7.49 9.52
CA ALA A 440 -10.35 -6.43 9.44
C ALA A 440 -11.59 -6.77 10.28
N GLY A 441 -12.01 -8.03 10.26
CA GLY A 441 -13.10 -8.52 11.11
C GLY A 441 -12.78 -8.40 12.60
N PHE A 442 -11.55 -8.75 13.00
CA PHE A 442 -11.10 -8.56 14.39
C PHE A 442 -11.02 -7.08 14.76
N ALA A 443 -10.46 -6.25 13.89
CA ALA A 443 -10.31 -4.81 14.11
C ALA A 443 -11.67 -4.09 14.24
N ALA A 444 -12.69 -4.51 13.48
CA ALA A 444 -14.05 -4.00 13.62
C ALA A 444 -14.70 -4.37 14.97
N TRP A 445 -14.28 -5.48 15.59
CA TRP A 445 -14.82 -5.98 16.84
C TRP A 445 -14.07 -5.50 18.09
N ALA A 446 -12.76 -5.30 17.98
CA ALA A 446 -11.88 -4.95 19.10
C ALA A 446 -12.36 -3.76 19.95
N PRO A 447 -12.93 -2.67 19.40
CA PRO A 447 -13.37 -1.51 20.18
C PRO A 447 -14.51 -1.82 21.15
N GLU A 448 -15.50 -2.60 20.71
CA GLU A 448 -16.60 -3.04 21.57
C GLU A 448 -16.06 -3.90 22.72
N ARG A 449 -15.14 -4.81 22.40
CA ARG A 449 -14.56 -5.72 23.39
C ARG A 449 -13.64 -5.03 24.39
N LEU A 450 -12.86 -4.05 23.95
CA LEU A 450 -11.95 -3.30 24.82
C LEU A 450 -12.72 -2.43 25.82
N LYS A 451 -13.83 -1.82 25.38
CA LYS A 451 -14.74 -1.09 26.28
C LYS A 451 -15.37 -1.99 27.35
N GLU A 452 -15.73 -3.22 26.99
CA GLU A 452 -16.27 -4.19 27.96
C GLU A 452 -15.23 -4.69 28.98
N LEU A 453 -13.94 -4.69 28.64
CA LEU A 453 -12.90 -5.30 29.45
C LEU A 453 -12.21 -4.34 30.43
N ASN A 454 -12.06 -3.06 30.06
CA ASN A 454 -11.14 -2.18 30.77
C ASN A 454 -11.75 -0.88 31.36
N ASP A 455 -13.04 -0.56 31.17
CA ASP A 455 -13.67 0.75 31.54
C ASP A 455 -12.97 2.02 30.98
N ASP A 456 -11.77 1.90 30.41
CA ASP A 456 -10.95 2.96 29.85
C ASP A 456 -11.09 3.07 28.32
N GLU A 457 -10.83 4.28 27.80
CA GLU A 457 -10.74 4.55 26.35
C GLU A 457 -9.58 3.76 25.70
N MET A 458 -9.72 3.43 24.42
CA MET A 458 -8.64 2.80 23.66
C MET A 458 -7.41 3.70 23.65
N THR A 459 -6.23 3.10 23.84
CA THR A 459 -4.96 3.81 23.64
C THR A 459 -4.80 4.20 22.17
N THR A 460 -4.03 5.26 21.89
CA THR A 460 -3.69 5.66 20.51
C THR A 460 -3.14 4.49 19.69
N GLU A 461 -2.32 3.64 20.30
CA GLU A 461 -1.75 2.45 19.66
C GLU A 461 -2.83 1.44 19.24
N GLN A 462 -3.77 1.13 20.13
CA GLN A 462 -4.88 0.23 19.81
C GLN A 462 -5.78 0.81 18.70
N SER A 463 -6.00 2.13 18.72
CA SER A 463 -6.79 2.82 17.69
C SER A 463 -6.10 2.81 16.33
N LEU A 464 -4.80 3.13 16.27
CA LEU A 464 -4.02 3.09 15.03
C LEU A 464 -3.89 1.66 14.50
N TRP A 465 -3.71 0.67 15.37
CA TRP A 465 -3.69 -0.73 14.96
C TRP A 465 -5.03 -1.14 14.32
N ALA A 466 -6.16 -0.84 14.97
CA ALA A 466 -7.48 -1.17 14.45
C ALA A 466 -7.75 -0.44 13.12
N LEU A 467 -7.41 0.85 13.04
CA LEU A 467 -7.53 1.64 11.82
C LEU A 467 -6.70 1.03 10.69
N GLY A 468 -5.43 0.70 10.97
CA GLY A 468 -4.52 0.18 9.96
C GLY A 468 -4.96 -1.17 9.39
N ARG A 469 -5.51 -2.06 10.22
CA ARG A 469 -6.06 -3.35 9.77
C ARG A 469 -7.34 -3.19 8.94
N LEU A 470 -8.18 -2.22 9.27
CA LEU A 470 -9.35 -1.90 8.45
C LEU A 470 -8.96 -1.29 7.10
N GLN A 471 -7.94 -0.44 7.08
CA GLN A 471 -7.46 0.22 5.87
C GLN A 471 -6.61 -0.71 4.96
N ALA A 472 -5.96 -1.72 5.52
CA ALA A 472 -5.21 -2.72 4.74
C ALA A 472 -6.08 -3.55 3.77
N ILE A 473 -7.43 -3.53 3.90
CA ILE A 473 -8.32 -4.21 2.96
C ILE A 473 -8.38 -3.54 1.59
N TYR A 474 -8.03 -2.25 1.47
CA TYR A 474 -8.17 -1.53 0.19
C TYR A 474 -7.22 -2.07 -0.90
N PRO A 475 -5.91 -2.26 -0.63
CA PRO A 475 -5.04 -3.00 -1.54
C PRO A 475 -5.61 -4.39 -1.91
N VAL A 476 -6.13 -5.14 -0.94
CA VAL A 476 -6.75 -6.46 -1.17
C VAL A 476 -7.97 -6.37 -2.08
N ILE A 477 -8.78 -5.31 -1.96
CA ILE A 477 -9.92 -5.10 -2.84
C ILE A 477 -9.43 -4.75 -4.26
N SER A 478 -8.44 -3.88 -4.37
CA SER A 478 -7.81 -3.49 -5.64
C SER A 478 -7.25 -4.72 -6.38
N GLU A 479 -6.51 -5.57 -5.67
CA GLU A 479 -5.80 -6.72 -6.24
C GLU A 479 -6.67 -7.97 -6.38
N GLY A 480 -7.56 -8.21 -5.42
CA GLY A 480 -8.46 -9.36 -5.43
C GLY A 480 -9.69 -9.17 -6.32
N PHE A 481 -10.02 -7.95 -6.71
CA PHE A 481 -11.21 -7.67 -7.53
C PHE A 481 -10.94 -6.82 -8.77
N ALA A 482 -10.27 -5.66 -8.64
CA ALA A 482 -10.11 -4.76 -9.79
C ALA A 482 -9.13 -5.33 -10.83
N ILE A 483 -7.95 -5.82 -10.42
CA ILE A 483 -6.99 -6.43 -11.36
C ILE A 483 -7.57 -7.69 -12.04
N PRO A 484 -8.21 -8.66 -11.34
CA PRO A 484 -8.87 -9.79 -11.98
C PRO A 484 -9.95 -9.37 -12.98
N ALA A 485 -10.67 -8.27 -12.73
CA ALA A 485 -11.65 -7.74 -13.69
C ALA A 485 -10.99 -7.24 -14.98
N LEU A 486 -9.73 -6.80 -14.94
CA LEU A 486 -8.96 -6.46 -16.15
C LEU A 486 -8.60 -7.70 -17.00
N ASN A 487 -8.61 -8.90 -16.39
CA ASN A 487 -8.18 -10.17 -16.99
C ASN A 487 -9.30 -10.95 -17.71
N ASP A 488 -10.43 -10.30 -18.02
CA ASP A 488 -11.48 -10.84 -18.89
C ASP A 488 -11.14 -10.68 -20.39
N LEU A 489 -10.17 -9.82 -20.74
CA LEU A 489 -9.64 -9.70 -22.10
C LEU A 489 -8.89 -10.98 -22.52
N PRO A 490 -9.32 -11.70 -23.57
CA PRO A 490 -8.64 -12.91 -24.02
C PRO A 490 -7.18 -12.65 -24.40
N GLY A 491 -6.30 -13.61 -24.11
CA GLY A 491 -4.88 -13.52 -24.44
C GLY A 491 -4.12 -12.42 -23.71
N THR A 492 -4.69 -11.84 -22.65
CA THR A 492 -4.06 -10.78 -21.84
C THR A 492 -4.02 -11.17 -20.38
N ARG A 493 -2.94 -10.81 -19.70
CA ARG A 493 -2.75 -10.96 -18.26
C ARG A 493 -2.25 -9.64 -17.67
N PHE A 494 -3.06 -9.00 -16.84
CA PHE A 494 -2.67 -7.87 -15.97
C PHE A 494 -2.23 -8.37 -14.60
N PHE A 495 -1.15 -7.82 -14.05
CA PHE A 495 -0.56 -8.22 -12.78
C PHE A 495 0.18 -7.04 -12.12
N VAL A 496 0.43 -7.11 -10.82
CA VAL A 496 1.29 -6.16 -10.11
C VAL A 496 2.75 -6.48 -10.42
N GLY A 497 3.45 -5.54 -11.06
CA GLY A 497 4.82 -5.70 -11.54
C GLY A 497 5.91 -5.09 -10.65
N ALA A 498 5.52 -4.18 -9.75
CA ALA A 498 6.39 -3.60 -8.71
C ALA A 498 5.53 -3.16 -7.52
N PRO A 499 6.14 -2.80 -6.38
CA PRO A 499 5.42 -2.34 -5.19
C PRO A 499 4.53 -1.15 -5.50
N ARG A 500 3.31 -1.20 -4.97
CA ARG A 500 2.29 -0.15 -5.05
C ARG A 500 2.21 0.55 -3.70
N VAL A 501 2.01 1.85 -3.70
CA VAL A 501 1.95 2.63 -2.47
C VAL A 501 0.66 3.43 -2.42
N PHE A 502 -0.13 3.17 -1.38
CA PHE A 502 -1.32 3.94 -1.05
C PHE A 502 -1.03 4.82 0.15
N ILE A 503 -1.49 6.06 0.12
CA ILE A 503 -1.48 6.93 1.30
C ILE A 503 -2.93 7.25 1.66
N MET A 504 -3.36 6.74 2.81
CA MET A 504 -4.66 7.05 3.38
C MET A 504 -4.50 8.16 4.41
N THR A 505 -5.23 9.25 4.23
CA THR A 505 -5.19 10.36 5.18
C THR A 505 -6.51 10.46 5.91
N LEU A 506 -6.44 10.44 7.23
CA LEU A 506 -7.54 10.72 8.12
C LEU A 506 -7.39 12.12 8.69
N THR A 507 -8.41 12.94 8.46
CA THR A 507 -8.54 14.29 9.02
C THR A 507 -9.73 14.29 9.97
N MET A 508 -9.53 14.69 11.22
CA MET A 508 -10.60 14.81 12.21
C MET A 508 -10.88 16.30 12.43
N LEU A 509 -12.11 16.73 12.16
CA LEU A 509 -12.54 18.12 12.25
C LEU A 509 -13.77 18.22 13.16
N GLU A 510 -13.73 19.06 14.19
CA GLU A 510 -14.95 19.45 14.93
C GLU A 510 -15.79 20.43 14.10
N LYS A 511 -17.09 20.16 13.99
CA LYS A 511 -18.06 21.02 13.31
C LYS A 511 -19.38 21.02 14.07
N ASP A 512 -19.76 22.17 14.61
CA ASP A 512 -21.05 22.38 15.29
C ASP A 512 -21.34 21.36 16.41
N GLU A 513 -20.35 21.07 17.27
CA GLU A 513 -20.37 20.04 18.35
C GLU A 513 -20.30 18.58 17.87
N ASP A 514 -20.32 18.31 16.57
CA ASP A 514 -20.10 17.00 15.97
C ASP A 514 -18.64 16.82 15.51
N ILE A 515 -18.09 15.62 15.65
CA ILE A 515 -16.80 15.24 15.05
C ILE A 515 -17.07 14.74 13.62
N VAL A 516 -16.53 15.45 12.63
CA VAL A 516 -16.54 15.06 11.22
C VAL A 516 -15.17 14.49 10.87
N SER A 517 -15.13 13.23 10.42
CA SER A 517 -13.93 12.64 9.85
C SER A 517 -13.96 12.78 8.33
N GLU A 518 -12.91 13.35 7.74
CA GLU A 518 -12.63 13.31 6.30
C GLU A 518 -11.57 12.24 6.04
N GLN A 519 -11.77 11.42 5.01
CA GLN A 519 -10.79 10.41 4.58
C GLN A 519 -10.47 10.61 3.10
N SER A 520 -9.18 10.61 2.77
CA SER A 520 -8.69 10.55 1.39
C SER A 520 -7.80 9.33 1.20
N ILE A 521 -7.79 8.79 -0.02
CA ILE A 521 -6.97 7.64 -0.40
C ILE A 521 -6.30 8.02 -1.71
N ASP A 522 -4.97 8.06 -1.70
CA ASP A 522 -4.18 8.28 -2.89
C ASP A 522 -3.44 6.98 -3.23
N LEU A 523 -3.64 6.46 -4.44
CA LEU A 523 -2.72 5.47 -5.02
C LEU A 523 -1.53 6.25 -5.58
N LEU A 524 -0.52 6.46 -4.74
CA LEU A 524 0.61 7.34 -5.06
C LEU A 524 1.55 6.69 -6.08
N LEU A 525 1.86 5.41 -5.90
CA LEU A 525 2.66 4.63 -6.84
C LEU A 525 1.84 3.44 -7.30
N ASP A 526 1.71 3.29 -8.62
CA ASP A 526 1.09 2.13 -9.26
C ASP A 526 2.01 1.52 -10.31
N ASP A 527 2.10 0.19 -10.30
CA ASP A 527 2.80 -0.54 -11.36
C ASP A 527 2.04 -1.81 -11.75
N VAL A 528 0.78 -1.64 -12.14
CA VAL A 528 0.07 -2.71 -12.84
C VAL A 528 0.57 -2.81 -14.28
N GLN A 529 1.20 -3.94 -14.56
CA GLN A 529 1.75 -4.33 -15.83
C GLN A 529 0.85 -5.35 -16.52
N PHE A 530 1.18 -5.69 -17.77
CA PHE A 530 0.45 -6.69 -18.53
C PHE A 530 1.37 -7.50 -19.45
N VAL A 531 0.94 -8.71 -19.79
CA VAL A 531 1.37 -9.44 -20.98
C VAL A 531 0.18 -9.64 -21.89
N SER A 532 0.39 -9.50 -23.19
CA SER A 532 -0.63 -9.73 -24.20
C SER A 532 -0.03 -10.49 -25.39
N VAL A 533 -0.70 -11.56 -25.82
CA VAL A 533 -0.37 -12.29 -27.06
C VAL A 533 -1.22 -11.82 -28.24
N ASP A 534 -2.47 -11.44 -27.99
CA ASP A 534 -3.48 -11.13 -29.03
C ASP A 534 -4.27 -9.83 -28.79
N GLY A 535 -4.15 -9.21 -27.61
CA GLY A 535 -4.92 -8.02 -27.21
C GLY A 535 -4.47 -6.76 -27.96
N SER A 536 -5.44 -5.98 -28.44
CA SER A 536 -5.18 -4.70 -29.11
C SER A 536 -4.52 -3.71 -28.15
N ALA A 537 -3.48 -3.00 -28.60
CA ALA A 537 -2.83 -1.94 -27.81
C ALA A 537 -3.83 -0.87 -27.34
N THR A 538 -4.87 -0.60 -28.14
CA THR A 538 -5.94 0.35 -27.79
C THR A 538 -6.82 -0.18 -26.65
N GLU A 539 -7.20 -1.45 -26.67
CA GLU A 539 -8.03 -2.07 -25.62
C GLU A 539 -7.27 -2.15 -24.30
N ILE A 540 -5.97 -2.47 -24.36
CA ILE A 540 -5.09 -2.50 -23.20
C ILE A 540 -4.92 -1.09 -22.61
N ALA A 541 -4.71 -0.08 -23.46
CA ALA A 541 -4.60 1.30 -23.01
C ALA A 541 -5.89 1.79 -22.33
N GLN A 542 -7.07 1.48 -22.90
CA GLN A 542 -8.36 1.81 -22.28
C GLN A 542 -8.52 1.17 -20.89
N ARG A 543 -8.13 -0.11 -20.75
CA ARG A 543 -8.19 -0.82 -19.46
C ARG A 543 -7.22 -0.27 -18.42
N LYS A 544 -5.99 0.07 -18.80
CA LYS A 544 -5.01 0.64 -17.86
C LYS A 544 -5.43 2.02 -17.35
N ARG A 545 -6.07 2.85 -18.20
CA ARG A 545 -6.62 4.16 -17.80
C ARG A 545 -7.70 4.08 -16.73
N TRP A 546 -8.45 2.98 -16.66
CA TRP A 546 -9.50 2.80 -15.64
C TRP A 546 -8.94 2.47 -14.26
N TYR A 547 -7.77 1.83 -14.25
CA TYR A 547 -7.18 1.29 -13.04
C TYR A 547 -6.31 2.29 -12.27
N GLY A 548 -5.62 3.18 -13.00
CA GLY A 548 -4.73 4.21 -12.45
C GLY A 548 -5.43 5.49 -12.03
#